data_AF-G2H1K0-F1
#
_entry.id   AF-G2H1K0-F1
#
_cell.length_a   1.000
_cell.length_b   1.000
_cell.length_c   1.000
_cell.angle_alpha   90.00
_cell.angle_beta   90.00
_cell.angle_gamma   90.00
#
_symmetry.space_group_name_H-M   'P 1'
#
loop_
_entity.id
_entity.type
_entity.pdbx_description
1 polymer ?
#
loop_
_entity_poly.entity_id
_entity_poly.type
_entity_poly.pdbx_seq_one_letter_code
_entity_poly.pdbx_strand_id
1 'polypeptide(L)'
;MKSLYIPNEFRVTARRQSIASPKYISFVFEVAARRPGRPTDERRQLGNSGEPPQPTIRRLQRQRVYQQGSCILMTVMIFFTLSLLLLTGLHRQLEYAIHITHHEQSYLQAYNQAASSLNWGITRRWSLKSLQYNKSRYYGKWTCETQAFHGLKACIKAAAASNLLWLKGEGTVPNQTQKIVLYQQVAPVIDLSAIDLQKVVGIAQRWLDFCPERDEKFCAD
;
A
#
# COMPACT_ATOMS: atom_id res chain seq x y z
N MET A 1 4.90 -1.29 -49.86
CA MET A 1 3.92 -1.97 -48.97
C MET A 1 4.48 -3.32 -48.54
N LYS A 2 4.94 -3.44 -47.30
CA LYS A 2 5.18 -4.73 -46.63
C LYS A 2 4.53 -4.64 -45.25
N SER A 3 3.45 -5.39 -45.09
CA SER A 3 2.69 -5.55 -43.86
C SER A 3 3.51 -6.40 -42.90
N LEU A 4 3.82 -5.88 -41.70
CA LEU A 4 4.47 -6.65 -40.64
C LEU A 4 3.40 -7.08 -39.63
N TYR A 5 3.20 -8.38 -39.59
CA TYR A 5 2.27 -9.12 -38.75
C TYR A 5 2.70 -9.04 -37.27
N ILE A 6 1.78 -8.63 -36.38
CA ILE A 6 1.97 -8.65 -34.92
C ILE A 6 0.97 -9.66 -34.36
N PRO A 7 1.38 -10.83 -33.85
CA PRO A 7 0.47 -11.73 -33.17
C PRO A 7 0.15 -11.19 -31.77
N ASN A 8 -1.14 -10.98 -31.53
CA ASN A 8 -1.73 -10.90 -30.20
C ASN A 8 -1.71 -12.29 -29.57
N GLU A 9 -1.26 -12.40 -28.33
CA GLU A 9 -1.67 -13.38 -27.30
C GLU A 9 -0.68 -13.25 -26.13
N PHE A 10 -1.02 -12.47 -25.10
CA PHE A 10 -0.34 -12.57 -23.80
C PHE A 10 -1.35 -12.75 -22.68
N ARG A 11 -1.48 -14.01 -22.30
CA ARG A 11 -2.17 -14.50 -21.12
C ARG A 11 -1.32 -14.19 -19.89
N VAL A 12 -1.78 -13.26 -19.05
CA VAL A 12 -1.12 -12.93 -17.78
C VAL A 12 -1.44 -14.03 -16.76
N THR A 13 -0.51 -14.98 -16.57
CA THR A 13 -0.57 -15.89 -15.41
C THR A 13 0.11 -15.22 -14.23
N ALA A 14 -0.67 -14.58 -13.35
CA ALA A 14 -0.21 -14.12 -12.05
C ALA A 14 0.00 -15.32 -11.13
N ARG A 15 1.25 -15.66 -10.83
CA ARG A 15 1.60 -16.70 -9.84
C ARG A 15 1.58 -16.06 -8.45
N ARG A 16 0.52 -16.33 -7.68
CA ARG A 16 0.38 -15.91 -6.29
C ARG A 16 1.47 -16.58 -5.45
N GLN A 17 2.50 -15.84 -5.04
CA GLN A 17 3.43 -16.30 -4.02
C GLN A 17 2.71 -16.28 -2.66
N SER A 18 2.58 -17.47 -2.09
CA SER A 18 2.10 -17.71 -0.73
C SER A 18 3.12 -17.15 0.26
N ILE A 19 2.76 -16.08 0.96
CA ILE A 19 3.47 -15.64 2.16
C ILE A 19 2.72 -16.22 3.34
N ALA A 20 3.39 -17.13 4.03
CA ALA A 20 2.96 -17.73 5.28
C ALA A 20 2.76 -16.67 6.37
N SER A 21 1.69 -16.86 7.15
CA SER A 21 1.31 -16.10 8.34
C SER A 21 2.45 -15.96 9.36
N PRO A 22 2.37 -14.96 10.25
CA PRO A 22 2.23 -15.37 11.64
C PRO A 22 1.25 -14.53 12.48
N LYS A 23 0.61 -15.25 13.41
CA LYS A 23 0.04 -14.82 14.71
C LYS A 23 -1.34 -14.15 14.69
N TYR A 24 -2.36 -15.01 14.70
CA TYR A 24 -3.64 -14.73 15.36
C TYR A 24 -3.40 -14.57 16.87
N ILE A 25 -3.72 -13.40 17.42
CA ILE A 25 -3.88 -13.22 18.86
C ILE A 25 -5.30 -13.68 19.20
N SER A 26 -5.41 -14.81 19.90
CA SER A 26 -6.69 -15.32 20.40
C SER A 26 -7.11 -14.48 21.61
N PHE A 27 -8.14 -13.64 21.45
CA PHE A 27 -8.77 -12.98 22.58
C PHE A 27 -9.86 -13.89 23.15
N VAL A 28 -9.54 -14.57 24.25
CA VAL A 28 -10.54 -15.23 25.10
C VAL A 28 -11.15 -14.15 25.98
N PHE A 29 -12.42 -13.84 25.78
CA PHE A 29 -13.19 -13.02 26.70
C PHE A 29 -13.91 -13.95 27.69
N GLU A 30 -13.39 -14.02 28.91
CA GLU A 30 -14.05 -14.68 30.03
C GLU A 30 -15.14 -13.75 30.58
N VAL A 31 -16.41 -14.08 30.30
CA VAL A 31 -17.56 -13.37 30.85
C VAL A 31 -17.89 -13.97 32.21
N ALA A 32 -17.33 -13.37 33.27
CA ALA A 32 -17.65 -13.73 34.65
C ALA A 32 -19.03 -13.15 35.04
N ALA A 33 -20.08 -13.95 34.88
CA ALA A 33 -21.40 -13.64 35.43
C ALA A 33 -21.38 -13.86 36.96
N ARG A 34 -21.25 -12.78 37.75
CA ARG A 34 -21.46 -12.82 39.21
C ARG A 34 -22.90 -13.24 39.50
N ARG A 35 -23.09 -14.42 40.11
CA ARG A 35 -24.36 -14.80 40.73
C ARG A 35 -24.63 -13.91 41.95
N PRO A 36 -25.84 -13.36 42.14
CA PRO A 36 -26.20 -12.68 43.37
C PRO A 36 -26.23 -13.69 44.53
N GLY A 37 -25.59 -13.32 45.63
CA GLY A 37 -25.46 -14.12 46.84
C GLY A 37 -26.81 -14.49 47.46
N ARG A 38 -26.87 -15.73 47.94
CA ARG A 38 -27.96 -16.27 48.77
C ARG A 38 -27.81 -15.68 50.18
N PRO A 39 -28.84 -15.02 50.76
CA PRO A 39 -28.80 -14.68 52.17
C PRO A 39 -29.00 -15.95 52.99
N THR A 40 -28.05 -16.21 53.88
CA THR A 40 -28.15 -17.17 54.98
C THR A 40 -29.23 -16.71 55.95
N ASP A 41 -30.28 -17.50 56.09
CA ASP A 41 -31.35 -17.32 57.08
C ASP A 41 -30.97 -18.14 58.32
N GLU A 42 -30.45 -17.46 59.35
CA GLU A 42 -30.31 -18.00 60.69
C GLU A 42 -31.64 -17.77 61.43
N ARG A 43 -32.15 -18.86 62.02
CA ARG A 43 -33.21 -18.98 63.06
C ARG A 43 -34.67 -19.17 62.68
N ARG A 44 -35.10 -20.38 63.04
CA ARG A 44 -36.41 -20.75 63.61
C ARG A 44 -36.16 -22.03 64.44
N GLN A 45 -36.68 -22.30 65.63
CA GLN A 45 -37.91 -21.86 66.32
C GLN A 45 -37.81 -22.18 67.83
N LEU A 46 -38.63 -21.49 68.64
CA LEU A 46 -39.64 -22.06 69.55
C LEU A 46 -40.31 -20.87 70.27
N GLY A 47 -41.61 -20.63 70.21
CA GLY A 47 -42.70 -21.32 69.58
C GLY A 47 -44.01 -20.56 69.85
N ASN A 48 -45.09 -21.27 69.55
CA ASN A 48 -46.46 -21.09 70.01
C ASN A 48 -47.42 -20.10 69.31
N SER A 49 -48.43 -20.75 68.70
CA SER A 49 -49.87 -20.46 68.78
C SER A 49 -50.37 -19.06 68.42
N GLY A 50 -50.95 -18.98 67.23
CA GLY A 50 -51.81 -17.88 66.78
C GLY A 50 -52.11 -18.01 65.30
N GLU A 51 -53.31 -18.48 64.98
CA GLU A 51 -53.94 -18.42 63.65
C GLU A 51 -53.80 -17.02 63.03
N PRO A 52 -53.39 -16.87 61.76
CA PRO A 52 -54.27 -16.18 60.78
C PRO A 52 -53.98 -16.61 59.30
N PRO A 53 -54.43 -15.87 58.26
CA PRO A 53 -55.35 -16.35 57.23
C PRO A 53 -54.64 -16.78 55.92
N GLN A 54 -55.39 -17.35 54.98
CA GLN A 54 -54.92 -17.67 53.63
C GLN A 54 -54.06 -16.56 52.98
N PRO A 55 -52.84 -16.83 52.52
CA PRO A 55 -52.10 -15.91 51.67
C PRO A 55 -52.46 -16.14 50.20
N THR A 56 -53.26 -15.21 49.70
CA THR A 56 -53.48 -14.84 48.30
C THR A 56 -52.32 -15.17 47.34
N ILE A 57 -52.61 -16.01 46.33
CA ILE A 57 -51.78 -16.35 45.16
C ILE A 57 -51.41 -15.11 44.29
N ARG A 58 -51.97 -13.93 44.57
CA ARG A 58 -51.85 -12.74 43.72
C ARG A 58 -50.51 -11.99 43.76
N ARG A 59 -49.59 -12.29 44.69
CA ARG A 59 -48.30 -11.55 44.77
C ARG A 59 -47.20 -12.05 43.83
N LEU A 60 -47.26 -13.30 43.36
CA LEU A 60 -46.25 -13.83 42.42
C LEU A 60 -46.43 -13.35 40.97
N GLN A 61 -47.62 -12.84 40.60
CA GLN A 61 -47.86 -12.32 39.25
C GLN A 61 -47.32 -10.90 39.03
N ARG A 62 -47.24 -10.06 40.07
CA ARG A 62 -46.82 -8.65 39.92
C ARG A 62 -45.30 -8.49 39.70
N GLN A 63 -44.49 -9.36 40.31
CA GLN A 63 -43.03 -9.38 40.08
C GLN A 63 -42.65 -9.93 38.70
N ARG A 64 -43.44 -10.85 38.12
CA ARG A 64 -43.16 -11.44 36.80
C ARG A 64 -43.20 -10.41 35.67
N VAL A 65 -44.15 -9.48 35.72
CA VAL A 65 -44.28 -8.42 34.70
C VAL A 65 -43.14 -7.39 34.82
N TYR A 66 -42.69 -7.08 36.05
CA TYR A 66 -41.54 -6.20 36.29
C TYR A 66 -40.20 -6.86 35.89
N GLN A 67 -40.05 -8.18 36.10
CA GLN A 67 -38.89 -8.96 35.65
C GLN A 67 -38.83 -9.15 34.13
N GLN A 68 -39.96 -9.31 33.44
CA GLN A 68 -39.99 -9.49 31.98
C GLN A 68 -39.53 -8.23 31.22
N GLY A 69 -39.91 -7.03 31.69
CA GLY A 69 -39.43 -5.77 31.10
C GLY A 69 -37.93 -5.54 31.28
N SER A 70 -37.38 -5.93 32.44
CA SER A 70 -35.94 -5.83 32.73
C SER A 70 -35.09 -6.78 31.88
N CYS A 71 -35.58 -8.00 31.60
CA CYS A 71 -34.86 -8.97 30.77
C CYS A 71 -34.74 -8.52 29.30
N ILE A 72 -35.81 -7.96 28.73
CA ILE A 72 -35.81 -7.44 27.35
C ILE A 72 -34.83 -6.28 27.21
N LEU A 73 -34.81 -5.34 28.17
CA LEU A 73 -33.86 -4.22 28.15
C LEU A 73 -32.40 -4.69 28.21
N MET A 74 -32.09 -5.71 29.02
CA MET A 74 -30.74 -6.28 29.05
C MET A 74 -30.35 -6.90 27.71
N THR A 75 -31.25 -7.63 27.03
CA THR A 75 -30.94 -8.22 25.72
C THR A 75 -30.64 -7.14 24.67
N VAL A 76 -31.43 -6.06 24.62
CA VAL A 76 -31.21 -4.95 23.68
C VAL A 76 -29.86 -4.26 23.95
N MET A 77 -29.52 -4.04 25.22
CA MET A 77 -28.22 -3.47 25.59
C MET A 77 -27.06 -4.39 25.19
N ILE A 78 -27.21 -5.71 25.36
CA ILE A 78 -26.20 -6.69 24.93
C ILE A 78 -26.05 -6.65 23.40
N PHE A 79 -27.14 -6.68 22.63
CA PHE A 79 -27.05 -6.59 21.17
C PHE A 79 -26.41 -5.28 20.72
N PHE A 80 -26.75 -4.16 21.36
CA PHE A 80 -26.16 -2.88 21.05
C PHE A 80 -24.65 -2.86 21.34
N THR A 81 -24.23 -3.37 22.51
CA THR A 81 -22.82 -3.44 22.88
C THR A 81 -22.03 -4.37 21.97
N LEU A 82 -22.57 -5.54 21.60
CA LEU A 82 -21.94 -6.46 20.64
C LEU A 82 -21.80 -5.81 19.26
N SER A 83 -22.83 -5.09 18.81
CA SER A 83 -22.81 -4.38 17.53
C SER A 83 -21.74 -3.28 17.53
N LEU A 84 -21.61 -2.51 18.62
CA LEU A 84 -20.59 -1.49 18.77
C LEU A 84 -19.18 -2.10 18.83
N LEU A 85 -18.99 -3.20 19.56
CA LEU A 85 -17.71 -3.90 19.63
C LEU A 85 -17.30 -4.41 18.25
N LEU A 86 -18.23 -5.00 17.49
CA LEU A 86 -17.99 -5.46 16.12
C LEU A 86 -17.61 -4.30 15.20
N LEU A 87 -18.37 -3.20 15.25
CA LEU A 87 -18.11 -2.00 14.44
C LEU A 87 -16.73 -1.40 14.75
N THR A 88 -16.35 -1.35 16.03
CA THR A 88 -15.06 -0.83 16.48
C THR A 88 -13.91 -1.73 16.02
N GLY A 89 -14.10 -3.05 16.08
CA GLY A 89 -13.14 -4.03 15.56
C GLY A 89 -12.93 -3.88 14.05
N LEU A 90 -14.02 -3.73 13.29
CA LEU A 90 -13.97 -3.51 11.84
C LEU A 90 -13.28 -2.18 11.49
N HIS A 91 -13.60 -1.12 12.24
CA HIS A 91 -13.02 0.20 12.01
C HIS A 91 -11.49 0.17 12.15
N ARG A 92 -10.97 -0.50 13.19
CA ARG A 92 -9.52 -0.66 13.35
C ARG A 92 -8.88 -1.46 12.22
N GLN A 93 -9.52 -2.54 11.76
CA GLN A 93 -8.99 -3.32 10.63
C GLN A 93 -8.90 -2.46 9.35
N LEU A 94 -9.89 -1.59 9.12
CA LEU A 94 -9.89 -0.68 7.98
C LEU A 94 -8.78 0.38 8.10
N GLU A 95 -8.59 0.97 9.27
CA GLU A 95 -7.52 1.95 9.48
C GLU A 95 -6.14 1.36 9.21
N TYR A 96 -5.88 0.14 9.68
CA TYR A 96 -4.63 -0.57 9.37
C TYR A 96 -4.45 -0.82 7.87
N ALA A 97 -5.51 -1.22 7.16
CA ALA A 97 -5.45 -1.42 5.72
C ALA A 97 -5.16 -0.12 4.95
N ILE A 98 -5.80 0.99 5.34
CA ILE A 98 -5.59 2.30 4.71
C ILE A 98 -4.14 2.75 4.87
N HIS A 99 -3.57 2.60 6.08
CA HIS A 99 -2.19 3.04 6.33
C HIS A 99 -1.16 2.26 5.49
N ILE A 100 -1.36 0.95 5.28
CA ILE A 100 -0.47 0.13 4.45
C ILE A 100 -0.57 0.58 2.97
N THR A 101 -1.78 0.83 2.47
CA THR A 101 -1.99 1.23 1.07
C THR A 101 -1.36 2.56 0.70
N HIS A 102 -1.24 3.50 1.65
CA HIS A 102 -0.70 4.84 1.38
C HIS A 102 0.79 4.80 0.99
N HIS A 103 1.59 3.97 1.65
CA HIS A 103 3.01 3.82 1.32
C HIS A 103 3.21 3.15 -0.05
N GLU A 104 2.42 2.11 -0.34
CA GLU A 104 2.46 1.44 -1.65
C GLU A 104 2.06 2.40 -2.77
N GLN A 105 1.00 3.18 -2.56
CA GLN A 105 0.54 4.16 -3.54
C GLN A 105 1.59 5.22 -3.83
N SER A 106 2.26 5.73 -2.79
CA SER A 106 3.31 6.75 -2.96
C SER A 106 4.50 6.22 -3.77
N TYR A 107 4.90 4.98 -3.51
CA TYR A 107 5.95 4.29 -4.28
C TYR A 107 5.53 4.09 -5.74
N LEU A 108 4.31 3.59 -5.98
CA LEU A 108 3.78 3.37 -7.33
C LEU A 108 3.67 4.67 -8.12
N GLN A 109 3.29 5.78 -7.48
CA GLN A 109 3.24 7.09 -8.11
C GLN A 109 4.64 7.55 -8.55
N ALA A 110 5.64 7.48 -7.66
CA ALA A 110 7.00 7.86 -8.00
C ALA A 110 7.60 6.96 -9.08
N TYR A 111 7.30 5.66 -9.05
CA TYR A 111 7.73 4.72 -10.08
C TYR A 111 7.10 5.03 -11.44
N ASN A 112 5.79 5.29 -11.48
CA ASN A 112 5.10 5.70 -12.70
C ASN A 112 5.61 7.04 -13.23
N GLN A 113 5.98 7.97 -12.33
CA GLN A 113 6.62 9.22 -12.70
C GLN A 113 8.01 8.97 -13.31
N ALA A 114 8.83 8.10 -12.72
CA ALA A 114 10.14 7.74 -13.27
C ALA A 114 10.02 7.08 -14.65
N ALA A 115 9.07 6.17 -14.82
CA ALA A 115 8.79 5.52 -16.11
C ALA A 115 8.29 6.53 -17.16
N SER A 116 7.42 7.46 -16.76
CA SER A 116 6.93 8.53 -17.63
C SER A 116 8.05 9.50 -18.02
N SER A 117 8.91 9.86 -17.07
CA SER A 117 10.10 10.69 -17.30
C SER A 117 11.05 10.03 -18.30
N LEU A 118 11.28 8.72 -18.15
CA LEU A 118 12.11 7.93 -19.05
C LEU A 118 11.51 7.91 -20.46
N ASN A 119 10.22 7.60 -20.59
CA ASN A 119 9.54 7.59 -21.88
C ASN A 119 9.54 8.99 -22.55
N TRP A 120 9.30 10.05 -21.77
CA TRP A 120 9.44 11.43 -22.25
C TRP A 120 10.86 11.73 -22.73
N GLY A 121 11.88 11.28 -22.00
CA GLY A 121 13.29 11.44 -22.37
C GLY A 121 13.64 10.77 -23.71
N ILE A 122 13.00 9.66 -24.09
CA ILE A 122 13.18 9.02 -25.40
C ILE A 122 12.66 9.92 -26.53
N THR A 123 11.55 10.65 -26.29
CA THR A 123 10.97 11.54 -27.30
C THR A 123 11.77 12.83 -27.51
N ARG A 124 12.70 13.14 -26.60
CA ARG A 124 13.55 14.34 -26.67
C ARG A 124 14.71 14.16 -27.64
N ARG A 125 15.17 15.30 -28.15
CA ARG A 125 16.40 15.37 -28.95
C ARG A 125 17.52 15.79 -28.02
N TRP A 126 18.62 15.05 -28.04
CA TRP A 126 19.76 15.25 -27.15
C TRP A 126 20.97 15.74 -27.93
N SER A 127 21.79 16.61 -27.32
CA SER A 127 23.00 17.12 -27.95
C SER A 127 24.16 16.15 -27.79
N LEU A 128 24.36 15.25 -28.77
CA LEU A 128 25.38 14.21 -28.65
C LEU A 128 26.82 14.74 -28.61
N LYS A 129 27.08 15.93 -29.16
CA LYS A 129 28.42 16.56 -29.07
C LYS A 129 28.85 16.81 -27.62
N SER A 130 27.90 17.22 -26.77
CA SER A 130 28.17 17.44 -25.34
C SER A 130 28.52 16.13 -24.61
N LEU A 131 27.95 15.01 -25.07
CA LEU A 131 28.14 13.68 -24.51
C LEU A 131 29.40 13.00 -25.04
N GLN A 132 29.74 13.22 -26.31
CA GLN A 132 30.86 12.57 -27.00
C GLN A 132 32.22 13.21 -26.67
N TYR A 133 32.28 14.52 -26.39
CA TYR A 133 33.52 15.19 -25.94
C TYR A 133 34.06 14.61 -24.62
N ASN A 134 33.21 13.95 -23.84
CA ASN A 134 33.58 13.33 -22.57
C ASN A 134 33.95 11.83 -22.70
N LYS A 135 34.18 11.30 -23.91
CA LYS A 135 34.64 9.91 -24.11
C LYS A 135 35.96 9.58 -23.39
N SER A 136 36.79 10.59 -23.09
CA SER A 136 38.07 10.42 -22.39
C SER A 136 37.92 10.22 -20.87
N ARG A 137 36.76 10.51 -20.28
CA ARG A 137 36.47 10.19 -18.89
C ARG A 137 35.35 9.15 -18.89
N TYR A 138 35.65 7.98 -18.35
CA TYR A 138 34.69 6.93 -17.96
C TYR A 138 33.48 7.46 -17.13
N TYR A 139 33.49 8.73 -16.72
CA TYR A 139 32.48 9.43 -15.92
C TYR A 139 32.11 10.80 -16.52
N GLY A 140 31.47 10.83 -17.69
CA GLY A 140 30.80 12.05 -18.15
C GLY A 140 29.74 12.53 -17.15
N LYS A 141 29.49 13.84 -17.04
CA LYS A 141 28.37 14.35 -16.21
C LYS A 141 27.04 13.99 -16.86
N TRP A 142 26.02 13.72 -16.04
CA TRP A 142 24.65 13.55 -16.53
C TRP A 142 24.13 14.87 -17.10
N THR A 143 23.65 14.85 -18.34
CA THR A 143 22.95 15.99 -18.94
C THR A 143 21.47 15.80 -18.71
N CYS A 144 20.87 16.63 -17.85
CA CYS A 144 19.48 16.50 -17.43
C CYS A 144 18.59 17.58 -18.05
N GLU A 145 17.38 17.19 -18.44
CA GLU A 145 16.29 18.09 -18.78
C GLU A 145 15.08 17.82 -17.87
N THR A 146 14.37 18.89 -17.53
CA THR A 146 13.15 18.81 -16.72
C THR A 146 11.98 19.42 -17.49
N GLN A 147 10.85 18.73 -17.52
CA GLN A 147 9.61 19.22 -18.09
C GLN A 147 8.86 20.07 -17.06
N ALA A 148 8.57 21.32 -17.40
CA ALA A 148 7.88 22.25 -16.49
C ALA A 148 6.46 21.82 -16.10
N PHE A 149 5.71 21.15 -17.00
CA PHE A 149 4.28 20.89 -16.79
C PHE A 149 4.00 19.71 -15.83
N HIS A 150 4.72 18.60 -15.98
CA HIS A 150 4.53 17.40 -15.18
C HIS A 150 5.69 17.11 -14.21
N GLY A 151 6.69 18.01 -14.14
CA GLY A 151 7.88 17.81 -13.32
C GLY A 151 8.71 16.59 -13.72
N LEU A 152 8.56 16.08 -14.94
CA LEU A 152 9.30 14.91 -15.42
C LEU A 152 10.77 15.28 -15.61
N LYS A 153 11.68 14.47 -15.09
CA LYS A 153 13.12 14.72 -15.20
C LYS A 153 13.80 13.52 -15.83
N ALA A 154 14.46 13.76 -16.96
CA ALA A 154 15.22 12.76 -17.70
C ALA A 154 16.67 13.23 -17.85
N CYS A 155 17.61 12.30 -17.72
CA CYS A 155 19.02 12.60 -17.90
C CYS A 155 19.65 11.59 -18.86
N ILE A 156 20.63 12.02 -19.65
CA ILE A 156 21.35 11.17 -20.58
C ILE A 156 22.85 11.20 -20.30
N LYS A 157 23.51 10.06 -20.51
CA LYS A 157 24.95 9.89 -20.33
C LYS A 157 25.50 8.86 -21.32
N ALA A 158 26.76 9.01 -21.72
CA ALA A 158 27.44 8.01 -22.55
C ALA A 158 27.75 6.75 -21.73
N ALA A 159 27.57 5.56 -22.32
CA ALA A 159 27.97 4.31 -21.69
C ALA A 159 29.50 4.16 -21.68
N ALA A 160 30.03 3.49 -20.67
CA ALA A 160 31.47 3.32 -20.48
C ALA A 160 32.10 2.40 -21.55
N ALA A 161 31.39 1.33 -21.94
CA ALA A 161 31.95 0.25 -22.77
C ALA A 161 31.49 0.24 -24.24
N SER A 162 30.68 1.21 -24.70
CA SER A 162 30.10 1.15 -26.05
C SER A 162 29.70 2.52 -26.61
N ASN A 163 29.34 2.58 -27.91
CA ASN A 163 28.71 3.75 -28.53
C ASN A 163 27.23 3.94 -28.13
N LEU A 164 26.79 3.23 -27.10
CA LEU A 164 25.43 3.31 -26.57
C LEU A 164 25.35 4.39 -25.50
N LEU A 165 24.13 4.84 -25.25
CA LEU A 165 23.83 5.87 -24.27
C LEU A 165 22.94 5.26 -23.18
N TRP A 166 23.05 5.79 -21.98
CA TRP A 166 22.14 5.51 -20.88
C TRP A 166 21.20 6.69 -20.70
N LEU A 167 19.91 6.40 -20.70
CA LEU A 167 18.86 7.33 -20.33
C LEU A 167 18.36 6.98 -18.93
N LYS A 168 18.22 7.99 -18.09
CA LYS A 168 17.79 7.94 -16.69
C LYS A 168 16.48 8.71 -16.56
N GLY A 169 15.44 8.10 -16.01
CA GLY A 169 14.20 8.78 -15.60
C GLY A 169 14.12 8.86 -14.08
N GLU A 170 13.83 10.04 -13.54
CA GLU A 170 13.64 10.25 -12.10
C GLU A 170 12.16 10.38 -11.75
N GLY A 171 11.78 9.83 -10.61
CA GLY A 171 10.50 9.99 -9.96
C GLY A 171 10.68 10.31 -8.48
N THR A 172 9.94 11.29 -7.99
CA THR A 172 10.05 11.78 -6.61
C THR A 172 8.89 11.26 -5.79
N VAL A 173 9.19 10.61 -4.67
CA VAL A 173 8.17 10.25 -3.69
C VAL A 173 7.87 11.50 -2.85
N PRO A 174 6.59 11.91 -2.71
CA PRO A 174 6.24 13.02 -1.82
C PRO A 174 6.66 12.68 -0.38
N ASN A 175 7.24 13.65 0.31
CA ASN A 175 7.74 13.53 1.70
C ASN A 175 8.91 12.56 1.92
N GLN A 176 9.59 12.10 0.87
CA GLN A 176 10.84 11.34 1.00
C GLN A 176 11.96 11.98 0.18
N THR A 177 13.18 11.95 0.72
CA THR A 177 14.38 12.36 0.00
C THR A 177 14.85 11.33 -1.02
N GLN A 178 14.34 10.10 -0.91
CA GLN A 178 14.69 9.00 -1.79
C GLN A 178 13.93 9.12 -3.11
N LYS A 179 14.69 9.16 -4.20
CA LYS A 179 14.17 9.21 -5.57
C LYS A 179 14.16 7.80 -6.15
N ILE A 180 13.11 7.47 -6.89
CA ILE A 180 13.08 6.27 -7.71
C ILE A 180 13.72 6.64 -9.04
N VAL A 181 14.66 5.80 -9.49
CA VAL A 181 15.42 6.05 -10.71
C VAL A 181 15.35 4.81 -11.58
N LEU A 182 14.99 5.02 -12.85
CA LEU A 182 14.95 3.96 -13.85
C LEU A 182 15.95 4.27 -14.96
N TYR A 183 16.62 3.24 -15.45
CA TYR A 183 17.64 3.31 -16.49
C TYR A 183 17.24 2.50 -17.71
N GLN A 184 17.47 3.04 -18.91
CA GLN A 184 17.29 2.32 -20.16
C GLN A 184 18.43 2.63 -21.11
N GLN A 185 18.88 1.60 -21.82
CA GLN A 185 19.89 1.76 -22.85
C GLN A 185 19.25 2.27 -24.14
N VAL A 186 19.84 3.33 -24.70
CA VAL A 186 19.35 3.99 -25.91
C VAL A 186 20.46 4.12 -26.95
N ALA A 187 20.09 3.99 -28.21
CA ALA A 187 20.97 4.21 -29.34
C ALA A 187 20.62 5.54 -30.01
N PRO A 188 21.63 6.31 -30.45
CA PRO A 188 21.37 7.51 -31.24
C PRO A 188 20.88 7.13 -32.64
N VAL A 189 19.82 7.80 -33.11
CA VAL A 189 19.38 7.72 -34.50
C VAL A 189 20.13 8.79 -35.27
N ILE A 190 21.00 8.34 -36.18
CA ILE A 190 21.79 9.23 -37.03
C ILE A 190 20.86 9.86 -38.06
N ASP A 191 20.43 11.08 -37.79
CA ASP A 191 19.70 11.92 -38.74
C ASP A 191 20.68 12.88 -39.39
N LEU A 192 20.96 12.67 -40.69
CA LEU A 192 21.87 13.49 -41.49
C LEU A 192 21.43 14.97 -41.56
N SER A 193 20.16 15.26 -41.24
CA SER A 193 19.57 16.60 -41.30
C SER A 193 19.80 17.41 -40.02
N ALA A 194 20.16 16.76 -38.90
CA ALA A 194 20.28 17.38 -37.59
C ALA A 194 21.70 17.22 -37.04
N ILE A 195 22.55 18.19 -37.36
CA ILE A 195 24.01 18.17 -37.07
C ILE A 195 24.31 18.22 -35.56
N ASP A 196 23.37 18.70 -34.73
CA ASP A 196 23.64 18.98 -33.30
C ASP A 196 22.72 18.23 -32.31
N LEU A 197 21.46 18.01 -32.69
CA LEU A 197 20.43 17.41 -31.84
C LEU A 197 19.92 16.11 -32.47
N GLN A 198 20.27 14.97 -31.88
CA GLN A 198 19.86 13.67 -32.38
C GLN A 198 18.74 13.07 -31.53
N LYS A 199 17.85 12.33 -32.19
CA LYS A 199 16.85 11.51 -31.51
C LYS A 199 17.51 10.24 -30.98
N VAL A 200 16.98 9.71 -29.89
CA VAL A 200 17.42 8.44 -29.33
C VAL A 200 16.29 7.44 -29.38
N VAL A 201 16.61 6.16 -29.50
CA VAL A 201 15.64 5.06 -29.49
C VAL A 201 16.08 4.02 -28.47
N GLY A 202 15.13 3.53 -27.67
CA GLY A 202 15.37 2.45 -26.70
C GLY A 202 15.76 1.16 -27.40
N ILE A 203 16.88 0.57 -26.98
CA ILE A 203 17.40 -0.68 -27.56
C ILE A 203 16.70 -1.89 -26.93
N ALA A 204 16.39 -1.80 -25.64
CA ALA A 204 15.69 -2.84 -24.90
C ALA A 204 14.25 -2.40 -24.60
N GLN A 205 13.31 -3.35 -24.66
CA GLN A 205 11.91 -3.13 -24.22
C GLN A 205 11.76 -3.03 -22.69
N ARG A 206 12.86 -3.18 -21.95
CA ARG A 206 12.88 -3.23 -20.48
C ARG A 206 13.88 -2.23 -19.93
N TRP A 207 13.51 -1.58 -18.84
CA TRP A 207 14.35 -0.67 -18.07
C TRP A 207 14.84 -1.38 -16.80
N LEU A 208 15.87 -0.83 -16.17
CA LEU A 208 16.50 -1.31 -14.95
C LEU A 208 16.23 -0.32 -13.82
N ASP A 209 15.96 -0.81 -12.62
CA ASP A 209 15.82 -0.05 -11.38
C ASP A 209 17.13 0.03 -10.56
N PHE A 210 18.19 -0.62 -11.03
CA PHE A 210 19.52 -0.60 -10.43
C PHE A 210 20.53 0.11 -11.33
N CYS A 211 21.65 0.52 -10.73
CA CYS A 211 22.75 1.14 -11.49
C CYS A 211 23.28 0.16 -12.54
N PRO A 212 23.25 0.51 -13.84
CA PRO A 212 23.58 -0.43 -14.90
C PRO A 212 25.09 -0.74 -14.99
N GLU A 213 25.94 0.13 -14.46
CA GLU A 213 27.39 0.02 -14.50
C GLU A 213 27.93 -0.48 -13.15
N ARG A 214 29.05 -1.23 -13.18
CA ARG A 214 29.67 -1.76 -11.95
C ARG A 214 30.14 -0.65 -11.00
N ASP A 215 30.52 0.50 -11.54
CA ASP A 215 30.97 1.63 -10.75
C ASP A 215 29.79 2.47 -10.25
N GLU A 216 29.58 2.50 -8.93
CA GLU A 216 28.53 3.32 -8.30
C GLU A 216 28.66 4.82 -8.63
N LYS A 217 29.89 5.29 -8.85
CA LYS A 217 30.20 6.66 -9.29
C LYS A 217 29.57 7.02 -10.64
N PHE A 218 29.17 6.02 -11.44
CA PHE A 218 28.44 6.27 -12.68
C PHE A 218 27.04 6.85 -12.41
N CYS A 219 26.36 6.34 -11.37
CA CYS A 219 25.01 6.71 -10.99
C CYS A 219 24.95 7.81 -9.92
N ALA A 220 26.07 8.11 -9.26
CA ALA A 220 26.21 9.29 -8.42
C ALA A 220 26.06 10.58 -9.25
N ASP A 221 25.20 11.50 -8.78
CA ASP A 221 24.98 12.83 -9.34
C ASP A 221 25.97 13.86 -8.76
#